data_AF-A0A067TCL0-F1
#
_entry.id   AF-A0A067TCL0-F1
#
_cell.length_a   1.000
_cell.length_b   1.000
_cell.length_c   1.000
_cell.angle_alpha   90.00
_cell.angle_beta   90.00
_cell.angle_gamma   90.00
#
_symmetry.space_group_name_H-M   'P 1'
#
loop_
_entity.id
_entity.type
_entity.pdbx_description
1 polymer ?
#
loop_
_entity_poly.entity_id
_entity_poly.type
_entity_poly.pdbx_seq_one_letter_code
_entity_poly.pdbx_strand_id
1 'polypeptide(L)'
;MPPTTKRVCLTAFELTKHTCFNIVTLEGIKQILVRFHREVLVKHPYISAAVLLLWSFYPQFPFHALYFVFYVVPRSIVLGILTCLGFEREGVRSGSLASGYQSRYGENTPRNGLFSTPQSYGAINHEPISTNRQDHPVVGILWRFLGWLILYASLVVLLKYGGQ
;
A
#
# COMPACT_ATOMS: atom_id res chain seq x y z
N MET A 1 -14.07 4.47 -31.57
CA MET A 1 -13.03 4.07 -30.59
C MET A 1 -13.71 3.83 -29.25
N PRO A 2 -13.52 2.68 -28.60
CA PRO A 2 -14.11 2.42 -27.29
C PRO A 2 -13.53 3.38 -26.22
N PRO A 3 -14.32 3.81 -25.23
CA PRO A 3 -13.87 4.76 -24.21
C PRO A 3 -12.86 4.11 -23.24
N THR A 4 -11.69 4.76 -23.10
CA THR A 4 -10.57 4.33 -22.25
C THR A 4 -10.78 4.60 -20.76
N THR A 5 -11.68 5.53 -20.44
CA THR A 5 -12.06 5.89 -19.08
C THR A 5 -13.57 6.01 -19.00
N LYS A 6 -14.16 5.37 -18.00
CA LYS A 6 -15.58 5.54 -17.66
C LYS A 6 -15.64 6.43 -16.43
N ARG A 7 -16.23 7.62 -16.57
CA ARG A 7 -16.57 8.46 -15.41
C ARG A 7 -17.74 7.83 -14.69
N VAL A 8 -17.54 7.49 -13.42
CA VAL A 8 -18.62 7.12 -12.51
C VAL A 8 -18.71 8.23 -11.48
N CYS A 9 -19.81 8.96 -11.51
CA CYS A 9 -20.11 9.98 -10.51
C CYS A 9 -20.99 9.32 -9.44
N LEU A 10 -20.45 9.22 -8.23
CA LEU A 10 -21.24 8.79 -7.08
C LEU A 10 -21.88 10.04 -6.47
N THR A 11 -23.20 10.01 -6.32
CA THR A 11 -23.91 10.92 -5.43
C THR A 11 -23.60 10.47 -4.01
N ALA A 12 -22.66 11.15 -3.34
CA ALA A 12 -22.49 10.98 -1.91
C ALA A 12 -23.76 11.47 -1.18
N PHE A 13 -23.97 10.98 0.04
CA PHE A 13 -25.16 11.19 0.87
C PHE A 13 -25.50 12.68 1.16
N GLU A 14 -24.62 13.62 0.79
CA GLU A 14 -24.90 15.07 0.75
C GLU A 14 -25.31 15.50 -0.66
N LEU A 15 -26.53 16.06 -0.77
CA LEU A 15 -27.25 16.44 -1.99
C LEU A 15 -26.51 17.41 -2.95
N THR A 16 -25.27 17.82 -2.67
CA THR A 16 -24.54 18.88 -3.40
C THR A 16 -23.09 18.56 -3.80
N LYS A 17 -22.51 17.41 -3.42
CA LYS A 17 -21.15 17.03 -3.83
C LYS A 17 -21.14 15.76 -4.70
N HIS A 18 -21.05 15.96 -6.01
CA HIS A 18 -20.76 14.89 -6.96
C HIS A 18 -19.26 14.60 -6.98
N THR A 19 -18.86 13.46 -6.40
CA THR A 19 -17.47 12.98 -6.50
C THR A 19 -17.40 12.10 -7.74
N CYS A 20 -16.80 12.61 -8.81
CA CYS A 20 -16.63 11.86 -10.06
C CYS A 20 -15.26 11.18 -10.09
N PHE A 21 -15.27 9.86 -10.17
CA PHE A 21 -14.05 9.07 -10.31
C PHE A 21 -13.93 8.57 -11.75
N ASN A 22 -12.74 8.73 -12.33
CA ASN A 22 -12.41 8.10 -13.61
C ASN A 22 -11.99 6.66 -13.34
N ILE A 23 -12.86 5.71 -13.67
CA ILE A 23 -12.50 4.29 -13.61
C ILE A 23 -11.86 3.93 -14.95
N VAL A 24 -10.63 3.44 -14.91
CA VAL A 24 -9.94 2.92 -16.10
C VAL A 24 -10.71 1.68 -16.57
N THR A 25 -11.20 1.70 -17.80
CA THR A 25 -11.89 0.54 -18.38
C THR A 25 -10.88 -0.54 -18.75
N LEU A 26 -11.35 -1.78 -18.97
CA LEU A 26 -10.48 -2.87 -19.42
C LEU A 26 -9.73 -2.53 -20.72
N GLU A 27 -10.37 -1.76 -21.61
CA GLU A 27 -9.75 -1.23 -22.83
C GLU A 27 -8.68 -0.17 -22.53
N GLY A 28 -8.88 0.66 -21.49
CA GLY A 28 -7.85 1.56 -20.99
C GLY A 28 -6.61 0.83 -20.47
N ILE A 29 -6.80 -0.27 -19.72
CA ILE A 29 -5.68 -1.11 -19.24
C ILE A 29 -4.92 -1.72 -20.42
N LYS A 30 -5.63 -2.27 -21.41
CA LYS A 30 -5.01 -2.82 -22.63
C LYS A 30 -4.18 -1.75 -23.34
N GLN A 31 -4.72 -0.55 -23.52
CA GLN A 31 -4.01 0.52 -24.22
C GLN A 31 -2.77 0.99 -23.46
N ILE A 32 -2.83 1.05 -22.13
CA ILE A 32 -1.65 1.33 -21.29
C ILE A 32 -0.60 0.22 -21.45
N LEU A 33 -1.01 -1.05 -21.45
CA LEU A 33 -0.11 -2.18 -21.62
C LEU A 33 0.58 -2.16 -22.99
N VAL A 34 -0.18 -1.91 -24.06
CA VAL A 34 0.34 -1.78 -25.43
C VAL A 34 1.33 -0.61 -25.54
N ARG A 35 0.99 0.52 -24.93
CA ARG A 35 1.87 1.70 -24.92
C ARG A 35 3.16 1.41 -24.16
N PHE A 36 3.07 0.81 -22.98
CA PHE A 36 4.23 0.40 -22.20
C PHE A 36 5.11 -0.58 -22.99
N HIS A 37 4.51 -1.56 -23.66
CA HIS A 37 5.25 -2.49 -24.52
C HIS A 37 6.01 -1.77 -25.63
N ARG A 38 5.36 -0.85 -26.34
CA ARG A 38 6.01 -0.14 -27.45
C ARG A 38 7.07 0.86 -27.00
N GLU A 39 6.81 1.63 -25.95
CA GLU A 39 7.70 2.72 -25.53
C GLU A 39 8.85 2.24 -24.63
N VAL A 40 8.65 1.17 -23.85
CA VAL A 40 9.64 0.70 -22.88
C VAL A 40 10.31 -0.59 -23.36
N LEU A 41 9.54 -1.64 -23.67
CA LEU A 41 10.10 -2.96 -24.02
C LEU A 41 10.80 -2.94 -25.37
N VAL A 42 10.22 -2.29 -26.39
CA VAL A 42 10.83 -2.24 -27.74
C VAL A 42 11.97 -1.23 -27.82
N LYS A 43 11.84 -0.06 -27.17
CA LYS A 43 12.84 1.01 -27.26
C LYS A 43 14.10 0.71 -26.44
N HIS A 44 13.95 0.01 -25.31
CA HIS A 44 15.03 -0.26 -24.38
C HIS A 44 15.00 -1.74 -23.91
N PRO A 45 15.27 -2.70 -24.82
CA PRO A 45 15.13 -4.13 -24.54
C PRO A 45 16.12 -4.61 -23.46
N TYR A 46 17.37 -4.12 -23.47
CA TYR A 46 18.36 -4.49 -22.46
C TYR A 46 18.03 -3.97 -21.05
N ILE A 47 17.58 -2.71 -20.95
CA ILE A 47 17.22 -2.10 -19.66
C ILE A 47 15.98 -2.80 -19.09
N SER A 48 14.97 -3.03 -19.92
CA SER A 48 13.75 -3.72 -19.49
C SER A 48 14.01 -5.17 -19.10
N ALA A 49 14.84 -5.90 -19.86
CA ALA A 49 15.27 -7.25 -19.49
C ALA A 49 16.06 -7.25 -18.17
N ALA A 50 16.98 -6.29 -17.96
CA ALA A 50 17.75 -6.17 -16.72
C ALA A 50 16.84 -5.88 -15.50
N VAL A 51 15.85 -5.00 -15.65
CA VAL A 51 14.87 -4.70 -14.59
C VAL A 51 14.01 -5.92 -14.28
N LEU A 52 13.52 -6.64 -15.31
CA LEU A 52 12.76 -7.88 -15.11
C LEU A 52 13.62 -8.96 -14.44
N LEU A 53 14.88 -9.09 -14.83
CA LEU A 53 15.81 -10.04 -14.25
C LEU A 53 16.08 -9.70 -12.78
N LEU A 54 16.32 -8.42 -12.45
CA LEU A 54 16.45 -7.97 -11.06
C LEU A 54 15.18 -8.27 -10.25
N TRP A 55 14.01 -8.04 -10.83
CA TRP A 55 12.74 -8.35 -10.19
C TRP A 55 12.53 -9.86 -10.01
N SER A 56 13.05 -10.71 -10.90
CA SER A 56 12.94 -12.17 -10.76
C SER A 56 13.64 -12.72 -9.50
N PHE A 57 14.71 -12.06 -9.04
CA PHE A 57 15.40 -12.43 -7.81
C PHE A 57 14.63 -12.06 -6.54
N TYR A 58 13.81 -10.99 -6.60
CA TYR A 58 13.01 -10.55 -5.47
C TYR A 58 11.58 -10.17 -5.90
N PRO A 59 10.76 -11.16 -6.29
CA PRO A 59 9.42 -10.92 -6.85
C PRO A 59 8.46 -10.27 -5.84
N GLN A 60 8.76 -10.42 -4.55
CA GLN A 60 8.01 -9.85 -3.42
C GLN A 60 8.21 -8.34 -3.25
N PHE A 61 9.32 -7.79 -3.77
CA PHE A 61 9.72 -6.39 -3.55
C PHE A 61 8.61 -5.36 -3.76
N PRO A 62 7.94 -5.29 -4.92
CA PRO A 62 6.95 -4.25 -5.16
C PRO A 62 5.74 -4.37 -4.25
N PHE A 63 5.36 -5.59 -3.87
CA PHE A 63 4.26 -5.82 -2.94
C PHE A 63 4.63 -5.38 -1.53
N HIS A 64 5.87 -5.63 -1.10
CA HIS A 64 6.40 -5.12 0.16
C HIS A 64 6.48 -3.59 0.16
N ALA A 65 6.95 -2.98 -0.92
CA ALA A 65 6.99 -1.53 -1.07
C ALA A 65 5.58 -0.91 -1.01
N LEU A 66 4.60 -1.50 -1.72
CA LEU A 66 3.21 -1.05 -1.67
C LEU A 66 2.63 -1.20 -0.25
N TYR A 67 2.81 -2.35 0.39
CA TYR A 67 2.37 -2.56 1.77
C TYR A 67 3.00 -1.52 2.72
N PHE A 68 4.29 -1.25 2.56
CA PHE A 68 4.97 -0.26 3.38
C PHE A 68 4.39 1.14 3.18
N VAL A 69 4.24 1.59 1.94
CA VAL A 69 3.75 2.93 1.59
C VAL A 69 2.29 3.12 1.98
N PHE A 70 1.43 2.14 1.73
CA PHE A 70 -0.01 2.30 1.95
C PHE A 70 -0.47 1.92 3.35
N TYR A 71 0.28 1.07 4.07
CA TYR A 71 -0.15 0.58 5.37
C TYR A 71 0.79 0.99 6.50
N VAL A 72 2.10 0.76 6.34
CA VAL A 72 3.06 1.03 7.43
C VAL A 72 3.26 2.53 7.65
N VAL A 73 3.44 3.30 6.59
CA VAL A 73 3.67 4.75 6.68
C VAL A 73 2.48 5.51 7.27
N PRO A 74 1.22 5.33 6.82
CA PRO A 74 0.09 6.02 7.43
C PRO A 74 -0.11 5.61 8.89
N ARG A 75 0.09 4.33 9.21
CA ARG A 75 0.01 3.83 10.58
C ARG A 75 1.06 4.47 11.49
N SER A 76 2.31 4.60 11.03
CA SER A 76 3.37 5.22 11.83
C SER A 76 3.13 6.72 12.04
N ILE A 77 2.59 7.42 11.04
CA ILE A 77 2.20 8.83 11.17
C ILE A 77 1.11 8.99 12.23
N VAL A 78 0.05 8.17 12.18
CA VAL A 78 -1.03 8.21 13.18
C VAL A 78 -0.48 7.96 14.56
N LEU A 79 0.32 6.91 14.74
CA LEU A 79 0.91 6.57 16.04
C LEU A 79 1.84 7.68 16.55
N GLY A 80 2.64 8.31 15.68
CA GLY A 80 3.48 9.45 16.04
C GLY A 80 2.66 10.65 16.56
N ILE A 81 1.54 10.97 15.91
CA ILE A 81 0.62 12.03 16.37
C ILE A 81 0.04 11.67 17.75
N LEU A 82 -0.35 10.41 17.96
CA LEU A 82 -0.88 9.94 19.24
C LEU A 82 0.15 10.03 20.36
N THR A 83 1.39 9.64 20.09
CA THR A 83 2.50 9.80 21.05
C THR A 83 2.73 11.27 21.39
N CYS A 84 2.68 12.19 20.41
CA CYS A 84 2.78 13.62 20.67
C CYS A 84 1.62 14.16 21.54
N LEU A 85 0.41 13.59 21.42
CA LEU A 85 -0.73 13.93 22.28
C LEU A 85 -0.60 13.38 23.71
N GLY A 86 0.33 12.45 23.93
CA GLY A 86 0.61 11.82 25.23
C GLY A 86 0.00 10.44 25.40
N PHE A 87 -0.46 9.81 24.32
CA PHE A 87 -0.84 8.39 24.32
C PHE A 87 0.40 7.54 24.10
N GLU A 88 0.87 6.91 25.17
CA GLU A 88 2.02 6.01 25.17
C GLU A 88 1.57 4.57 25.44
N ARG A 89 2.49 3.62 25.29
CA ARG A 89 2.22 2.17 25.45
C ARG A 89 1.76 1.82 26.87
N GLU A 90 2.27 2.53 27.87
CA GLU A 90 1.95 2.33 29.28
C GLU A 90 0.69 3.10 29.71
N GLY A 91 0.03 3.77 28.76
CA GLY A 91 -1.16 4.56 28.99
C GLY A 91 -0.93 6.04 28.67
N VAL A 92 -1.58 6.91 29.43
CA VAL A 92 -1.52 8.35 29.19
C VAL A 92 -0.37 8.97 29.97
N ARG A 93 0.55 9.63 29.27
CA ARG A 93 1.72 10.30 29.86
C ARG A 93 1.28 11.45 30.78
N SER A 94 1.81 11.48 32.00
CA SER A 94 1.57 12.58 32.95
C SER A 94 2.02 13.93 32.40
N GLY A 95 1.19 14.96 32.53
CA GLY A 95 1.46 16.32 32.05
C GLY A 95 1.24 16.54 30.54
N SER A 96 0.68 15.55 29.83
CA SER A 96 0.33 15.66 28.41
C SER A 96 -1.08 16.23 28.18
N LEU A 97 -1.39 16.62 26.93
CA LEU A 97 -2.74 17.02 26.52
C LEU A 97 -3.77 15.92 26.80
N ALA A 98 -3.41 14.65 26.55
CA ALA A 98 -4.25 13.51 26.89
C ALA A 98 -4.50 13.40 28.40
N SER A 99 -3.49 13.66 29.25
CA SER A 99 -3.68 13.64 30.71
C SER A 99 -4.59 14.77 31.21
N GLY A 100 -4.50 15.96 30.61
CA GLY A 100 -5.39 17.09 30.93
C GLY A 100 -6.83 16.86 30.49
N TYR A 101 -7.02 16.14 29.38
CA TYR A 101 -8.35 15.72 28.96
C TYR A 101 -8.91 14.66 29.91
N GLN A 102 -8.11 13.65 30.28
CA GLN A 102 -8.50 12.61 31.22
C GLN A 102 -8.77 13.17 32.62
N SER A 103 -8.00 14.14 33.11
CA SER A 103 -8.27 14.77 34.41
C SER A 103 -9.59 15.55 34.44
N ARG A 104 -10.06 16.04 33.29
CA ARG A 104 -11.32 16.79 33.17
C ARG A 104 -12.55 15.88 33.07
N TYR A 105 -12.42 14.72 32.46
CA TYR A 105 -13.51 13.76 32.26
C TYR A 105 -13.45 12.54 33.19
N GLY A 106 -12.38 12.40 33.98
CA GLY A 106 -12.17 11.32 34.93
C GLY A 106 -11.91 9.98 34.25
N GLU A 107 -12.41 8.90 34.85
CA GLU A 107 -12.27 7.52 34.38
C GLU A 107 -13.17 7.20 33.17
N ASN A 108 -14.25 7.98 32.97
CA ASN A 108 -15.20 7.79 31.87
C ASN A 108 -14.87 8.70 30.69
N THR A 109 -13.93 8.28 29.84
CA THR A 109 -13.77 8.91 28.52
C THR A 109 -15.08 8.74 27.72
N PRO A 110 -15.71 9.82 27.24
CA PRO A 110 -16.98 9.71 26.51
C PRO A 110 -16.82 8.80 25.29
N ARG A 111 -17.72 7.81 25.15
CA ARG A 111 -17.65 6.73 24.15
C ARG A 111 -17.49 7.24 22.71
N ASN A 112 -18.06 8.42 22.40
CA ASN A 112 -18.00 9.07 21.09
C ASN A 112 -17.09 10.33 21.08
N GLY A 113 -16.22 10.49 22.07
CA GLY A 113 -15.30 11.62 22.16
C GLY A 113 -14.10 11.47 21.24
N LEU A 114 -13.48 12.60 20.88
CA LEU A 114 -12.25 12.63 20.08
C LEU A 114 -11.10 11.80 20.69
N PHE A 115 -11.16 11.51 22.00
CA PHE A 115 -10.13 10.80 22.76
C PHE A 115 -10.42 9.29 22.99
N SER A 116 -11.61 8.77 22.68
CA SER A 116 -11.94 7.34 22.92
C SER A 116 -11.30 6.41 21.86
N THR A 117 -11.36 6.81 20.60
CA THR A 117 -10.68 6.12 19.49
C THR A 117 -9.16 6.09 19.65
N PRO A 118 -8.45 7.20 19.92
CA PRO A 118 -7.00 7.18 20.07
C PRO A 118 -6.49 6.43 21.31
N GLN A 119 -7.28 6.32 22.39
CA GLN A 119 -6.95 5.46 23.53
C GLN A 119 -6.79 4.00 23.13
N SER A 120 -7.65 3.48 22.24
CA SER A 120 -7.51 2.11 21.74
C SER A 120 -6.26 1.95 20.86
N TYR A 121 -5.89 2.97 20.08
CA TYR A 121 -4.68 2.94 19.25
C TYR A 121 -3.38 3.03 20.06
N GLY A 122 -3.33 3.84 21.12
CA GLY A 122 -2.16 3.91 22.02
C GLY A 122 -1.98 2.66 22.90
N ALA A 123 -3.09 2.01 23.26
CA ALA A 123 -3.10 0.76 24.04
C ALA A 123 -2.87 -0.50 23.19
N ILE A 124 -2.94 -0.41 21.86
CA ILE A 124 -2.52 -1.51 21.00
C ILE A 124 -1.02 -1.70 21.22
N ASN A 125 -0.68 -2.76 21.95
CA ASN A 125 0.68 -3.25 22.07
C ASN A 125 1.29 -3.24 20.68
N HIS A 126 2.37 -2.47 20.52
CA HIS A 126 3.33 -2.73 19.48
C HIS A 126 3.89 -4.12 19.76
N GLU A 127 3.19 -5.16 19.34
CA GLU A 127 3.84 -6.42 19.07
C GLU A 127 5.01 -6.04 18.16
N PRO A 128 6.25 -6.38 18.56
CA PRO A 128 7.37 -6.21 17.65
C PRO A 128 6.90 -6.85 16.35
N ILE A 129 7.04 -6.15 15.23
CA ILE A 129 6.71 -6.70 13.91
C ILE A 129 7.49 -7.99 13.84
N SER A 130 6.82 -9.11 14.16
CA SER A 130 7.43 -10.40 14.24
C SER A 130 7.62 -10.74 12.79
N THR A 131 8.83 -10.48 12.32
CA THR A 131 9.34 -10.95 11.04
C THR A 131 9.25 -12.48 10.95
N ASN A 132 8.91 -13.16 12.05
CA ASN A 132 8.40 -14.52 12.10
C ASN A 132 6.94 -14.61 11.62
N ARG A 133 6.60 -13.93 10.52
CA ARG A 133 5.44 -14.27 9.71
C ARG A 133 5.79 -15.62 9.13
N GLN A 134 5.37 -16.69 9.81
CA GLN A 134 5.53 -18.07 9.35
C GLN A 134 5.25 -18.10 7.86
N ASP A 135 6.31 -18.26 7.07
CA ASP A 135 6.23 -18.37 5.62
C ASP A 135 5.37 -19.60 5.36
N HIS A 136 4.08 -19.38 5.13
CA HIS A 136 3.20 -20.46 4.73
C HIS A 136 3.86 -21.08 3.50
N PRO A 137 4.16 -22.40 3.52
CA PRO A 137 4.98 -23.03 2.48
C PRO A 137 4.39 -22.82 1.08
N VAL A 138 3.06 -22.70 1.00
CA VAL A 138 2.29 -22.39 -0.22
C VAL A 138 2.63 -21.00 -0.79
N VAL A 139 2.78 -19.99 0.07
CA VAL A 139 3.11 -18.62 -0.34
C VAL A 139 4.52 -18.56 -0.89
N GLY A 140 5.49 -19.22 -0.24
CA GLY A 140 6.86 -19.33 -0.74
C GLY A 140 6.95 -19.99 -2.12
N ILE A 141 6.16 -21.06 -2.35
CA ILE A 141 6.08 -21.74 -3.65
C ILE A 141 5.52 -20.81 -4.72
N LEU A 142 4.45 -20.06 -4.43
CA LEU A 142 3.85 -19.10 -5.37
C LEU A 142 4.85 -18.01 -5.79
N TRP A 143 5.60 -17.46 -4.84
CA TRP A 143 6.62 -16.46 -5.15
C TRP A 143 7.75 -17.01 -6.00
N ARG A 144 8.17 -18.27 -5.76
CA ARG A 144 9.14 -18.95 -6.62
C ARG A 144 8.62 -19.13 -8.04
N PHE A 145 7.38 -19.58 -8.22
CA PHE A 145 6.77 -19.69 -9.54
C PHE A 145 6.69 -18.33 -10.25
N LEU A 146 6.31 -17.28 -9.52
CA LEU A 146 6.26 -15.94 -10.07
C LEU A 146 7.65 -15.45 -10.51
N GLY A 147 8.69 -15.70 -9.70
CA GLY A 147 10.07 -15.39 -10.05
C GLY A 147 10.52 -16.09 -11.34
N TRP A 148 10.22 -17.39 -11.48
CA TRP A 148 10.51 -18.15 -12.70
C TRP A 148 9.78 -17.61 -13.94
N LEU A 149 8.50 -17.23 -13.80
CA LEU A 149 7.75 -16.63 -14.90
C LEU A 149 8.36 -15.29 -15.36
N ILE A 150 8.78 -14.46 -14.40
CA ILE A 150 9.42 -13.17 -14.70
C ILE A 150 10.79 -13.39 -15.35
N LEU A 151 11.58 -14.36 -14.87
CA LEU A 151 12.86 -14.72 -15.47
C LEU A 151 12.68 -15.19 -16.92
N TYR A 152 11.71 -16.08 -17.16
CA TYR A 152 11.38 -16.53 -18.51
C TYR A 152 10.97 -15.34 -19.41
N ALA A 153 10.12 -14.45 -18.90
CA ALA A 153 9.73 -13.24 -19.63
C ALA A 153 10.93 -12.33 -19.95
N SER A 154 11.87 -12.17 -19.02
CA SER A 154 13.09 -11.37 -19.25
C SER A 154 13.95 -11.94 -20.37
N LEU A 155 14.06 -13.27 -20.44
CA LEU A 155 14.84 -13.99 -21.44
C LEU A 155 14.17 -13.89 -22.81
N VAL A 156 12.84 -14.03 -22.87
CA VAL A 156 12.05 -13.84 -24.10
C VAL A 156 12.20 -12.42 -24.64
N VAL A 157 12.15 -11.41 -23.77
CA VAL A 157 12.34 -10.01 -24.19
C VAL A 157 13.74 -9.80 -24.75
N LEU A 158 14.77 -10.32 -24.07
CA LEU A 158 16.15 -10.20 -24.50
C LEU A 158 16.40 -10.91 -25.84
N LEU A 159 15.94 -12.15 -26.01
CA LEU A 159 16.14 -12.90 -27.25
C LEU A 159 15.36 -12.32 -28.43
N LYS A 160 14.14 -11.83 -28.19
CA LYS A 160 13.26 -11.34 -29.26
C LYS A 160 13.63 -9.93 -29.73
N TYR A 161 14.05 -9.06 -28.82
CA TYR A 161 14.28 -7.64 -29.10
C TYR A 161 15.75 -7.22 -28.98
N GLY A 162 16.63 -8.04 -28.38
CA GLY A 162 18.05 -7.73 -28.23
C GLY A 162 18.93 -8.10 -29.42
N GLY A 163 18.37 -8.71 -30.47
CA GLY A 163 19.08 -9.02 -31.73
C GLY A 163 18.71 -8.12 -32.91
N GLN A 164 17.88 -7.09 -32.68
CA GLN A 164 17.53 -6.05 -33.63
C GLN A 164 18.36 -4.80 -33.37
#